data_AF-A0ABD4AIF6-F1
#
_entry.id   AF-A0ABD4AIF6-F1
#
_cell.length_a   1.000
_cell.length_b   1.000
_cell.length_c   1.000
_cell.angle_alpha   90.00
_cell.angle_beta   90.00
_cell.angle_gamma   90.00
#
_symmetry.space_group_name_H-M   'P 1'
#
loop_
_entity.id
_entity.type
_entity.pdbx_description
1 polymer ?
#
loop_
_entity_poly.entity_id
_entity_poly.type
_entity_poly.pdbx_seq_one_letter_code
_entity_poly.pdbx_strand_id
1 'polypeptide(L)'
;MELLTNPPAGEEQTLLDLITHRVPAGVDEAARVKAGFLAAVAKGETACPLISRERATELLGTMLGGYNIQPLIELLSDEAVAAVAANALKKTLLMFDQFHDVKELADKGNVHAKAVLQSWADAEWFTSRPEVPQSLTITVFKVTGETNTDDLSPAPDATTRPDIPMHALAMLKNARPGITPEEDGKRGPVKFIESLKERVTW
;
A
#
# COMPACT_ATOMS: atom_id res chain seq x y z
N MET A 1 3.14 10.58 16.08
CA MET A 1 3.31 9.47 17.05
C MET A 1 2.79 9.85 18.43
N GLU A 2 3.09 11.05 18.93
CA GLU A 2 2.56 11.55 20.23
C GLU A 2 1.04 11.40 20.38
N LEU A 3 0.26 11.73 19.34
CA LEU A 3 -1.19 11.55 19.35
C LEU A 3 -1.62 10.06 19.44
N LEU A 4 -0.83 9.11 18.95
CA LEU A 4 -1.12 7.69 19.11
C LEU A 4 -0.82 7.19 20.52
N THR A 5 0.12 7.83 21.23
CA THR A 5 0.46 7.50 22.62
C THR A 5 -0.44 8.20 23.64
N ASN A 6 -1.02 9.34 23.28
CA ASN A 6 -1.96 10.09 24.10
C ASN A 6 -3.11 10.63 23.23
N PRO A 7 -4.06 9.78 22.83
CA PRO A 7 -5.10 10.14 21.88
C PRO A 7 -6.11 11.12 22.48
N PRO A 8 -6.45 12.21 21.77
CA PRO A 8 -7.62 13.01 22.09
C PRO A 8 -8.89 12.16 22.03
N ALA A 9 -9.82 12.38 22.97
CA ALA A 9 -11.07 11.62 23.03
C ALA A 9 -11.89 11.80 21.74
N GLY A 10 -12.31 10.70 21.14
CA GLY A 10 -13.11 10.68 19.91
C GLY A 10 -12.29 10.69 18.61
N GLU A 11 -10.97 10.82 18.68
CA GLU A 11 -10.09 10.83 17.50
C GLU A 11 -9.39 9.47 17.27
N GLU A 12 -9.65 8.47 18.10
CA GLU A 12 -8.92 7.20 18.09
C GLU A 12 -9.00 6.51 16.72
N GLN A 13 -10.21 6.46 16.14
CA GLN A 13 -10.42 5.82 14.84
C GLN A 13 -9.79 6.63 13.69
N THR A 14 -9.83 7.96 13.76
CA THR A 14 -9.17 8.84 12.79
C THR A 14 -7.68 8.59 12.79
N LEU A 15 -7.06 8.55 13.97
CA LEU A 15 -5.62 8.31 14.11
C LEU A 15 -5.21 6.93 13.57
N LEU A 16 -6.02 5.90 13.81
CA LEU A 16 -5.82 4.56 13.26
C LEU A 16 -5.94 4.53 11.73
N ASP A 17 -6.89 5.26 11.14
CA ASP A 17 -7.00 5.38 9.67
C ASP A 17 -5.76 6.06 9.08
N LEU A 18 -5.32 7.17 9.68
CA LEU A 18 -4.16 7.94 9.22
C LEU A 18 -2.88 7.07 9.20
N ILE A 19 -2.57 6.41 10.32
CA ILE A 19 -1.36 5.58 10.41
C ILE A 19 -1.45 4.36 9.50
N THR A 20 -2.64 3.82 9.27
CA THR A 20 -2.83 2.61 8.44
C THR A 20 -2.77 2.95 6.95
N HIS A 21 -3.45 4.01 6.50
CA HIS A 21 -3.78 4.23 5.09
C HIS A 21 -3.22 5.53 4.48
N ARG A 22 -2.65 6.44 5.28
CA ARG A 22 -2.21 7.77 4.81
C ARG A 22 -0.71 8.02 4.93
N VAL A 23 0.07 6.97 5.14
CA VAL A 23 1.55 7.05 5.14
C VAL A 23 2.06 6.30 3.91
N PRO A 24 2.95 6.91 3.09
CA PRO A 24 3.61 6.20 2.01
C PRO A 24 4.33 4.93 2.50
N ALA A 25 4.47 3.96 1.62
CA ALA A 25 5.24 2.74 1.86
C ALA A 25 6.70 2.90 1.42
N GLY A 26 7.53 1.89 1.65
CA GLY A 26 8.91 1.90 1.15
C GLY A 26 9.88 2.70 2.03
N VAL A 27 10.74 3.47 1.36
CA VAL A 27 11.85 4.21 1.98
C VAL A 27 11.59 5.72 2.12
N ASP A 28 10.33 6.14 2.03
CA ASP A 28 9.89 7.51 2.30
C ASP A 28 10.22 7.94 3.75
N GLU A 29 10.42 9.23 3.98
CA GLU A 29 10.76 9.75 5.30
C GLU A 29 9.66 9.51 6.34
N ALA A 30 8.38 9.61 5.96
CA ALA A 30 7.26 9.31 6.84
C ALA A 30 7.16 7.80 7.10
N ALA A 31 7.47 6.97 6.09
CA ALA A 31 7.57 5.52 6.26
C ALA A 31 8.66 5.15 7.29
N ARG A 32 9.81 5.82 7.29
CA ARG A 32 10.88 5.61 8.29
C ARG A 32 10.38 5.84 9.71
N VAL A 33 9.67 6.94 9.94
CA VAL A 33 9.12 7.30 11.26
C VAL A 33 8.03 6.29 11.67
N LYS A 34 7.14 5.91 10.75
CA LYS A 34 6.13 4.87 10.98
C LYS A 34 6.74 3.52 11.33
N ALA A 35 7.72 3.05 10.56
CA ALA A 35 8.38 1.77 10.78
C ALA A 35 9.08 1.73 12.15
N GLY A 36 9.82 2.79 12.51
CA GLY A 36 10.47 2.87 13.81
C GLY A 36 9.49 2.82 14.99
N PHE A 37 8.40 3.59 14.91
CA PHE A 37 7.36 3.57 15.95
C PHE A 37 6.68 2.20 16.06
N LEU A 38 6.25 1.61 14.93
CA LEU A 38 5.59 0.30 14.94
C LEU A 38 6.54 -0.81 15.39
N ALA A 39 7.84 -0.74 15.06
CA ALA A 39 8.82 -1.70 15.55
C ALA A 39 8.97 -1.62 17.08
N ALA A 40 9.09 -0.42 17.65
CA ALA A 40 9.18 -0.23 19.09
C ALA A 40 7.92 -0.76 19.81
N VAL A 41 6.73 -0.52 19.25
CA VAL A 41 5.48 -1.09 19.78
C VAL A 41 5.46 -2.61 19.65
N ALA A 42 5.79 -3.17 18.49
CA ALA A 42 5.79 -4.61 18.24
C ALA A 42 6.77 -5.39 19.14
N LYS A 43 7.93 -4.79 19.46
CA LYS A 43 8.93 -5.32 20.40
C LYS A 43 8.58 -5.11 21.87
N GLY A 44 7.53 -4.33 22.17
CA GLY A 44 7.12 -3.99 23.54
C GLY A 44 8.03 -2.97 24.23
N GLU A 45 8.88 -2.27 23.47
CA GLU A 45 9.75 -1.19 23.96
C GLU A 45 8.96 0.10 24.24
N THR A 46 7.81 0.26 23.59
CA THR A 46 6.91 1.41 23.76
C THR A 46 5.46 0.94 23.80
N ALA A 47 4.70 1.38 24.79
CA ALA A 47 3.27 1.10 24.87
C ALA A 47 2.47 2.09 24.00
N CYS A 48 1.45 1.60 23.32
CA CYS A 48 0.48 2.44 22.61
C CYS A 48 -0.93 2.00 23.02
N PRO A 49 -1.80 2.90 23.52
CA PRO A 49 -3.15 2.55 23.94
C PRO A 49 -4.05 2.11 22.77
N LEU A 50 -3.71 2.47 21.53
CA LEU A 50 -4.53 2.17 20.34
C LEU A 50 -4.01 0.99 19.51
N ILE A 51 -2.75 0.59 19.67
CA ILE A 51 -2.09 -0.39 18.79
C ILE A 51 -1.39 -1.43 19.67
N SER A 52 -1.87 -2.67 19.61
CA SER A 52 -1.22 -3.82 20.27
C SER A 52 0.08 -4.21 19.55
N ARG A 53 0.88 -5.09 20.18
CA ARG A 53 2.11 -5.62 19.58
C ARG A 53 1.82 -6.37 18.28
N GLU A 54 0.76 -7.17 18.28
CA GLU A 54 0.28 -7.95 17.13
C GLU A 54 -0.14 -6.99 16.01
N ARG A 55 -0.96 -5.97 16.33
CA ARG A 55 -1.42 -5.01 15.34
C ARG A 55 -0.27 -4.18 14.76
N ALA A 56 0.72 -3.81 15.57
CA ALA A 56 1.91 -3.13 15.08
C ALA A 56 2.71 -4.01 14.11
N THR A 57 2.82 -5.30 14.40
CA THR A 57 3.46 -6.30 13.53
C THR A 57 2.71 -6.47 12.21
N GLU A 58 1.38 -6.53 12.24
CA GLU A 58 0.55 -6.54 11.03
C GLU A 58 0.76 -5.30 10.17
N LEU A 59 0.79 -4.11 10.79
CA LEU A 59 0.98 -2.84 10.10
C LEU A 59 2.38 -2.71 9.48
N LEU A 60 3.42 -3.25 10.12
CA LEU A 60 4.74 -3.39 9.49
C LEU A 60 4.64 -4.23 8.21
N GLY A 61 3.83 -5.28 8.21
CA GLY A 61 3.58 -6.13 7.04
C GLY A 61 2.93 -5.42 5.85
N THR A 62 2.27 -4.27 6.04
CA THR A 62 1.62 -3.53 4.94
C THR A 62 2.50 -2.46 4.31
N MET A 63 3.75 -2.29 4.77
CA MET A 63 4.63 -1.20 4.32
C MET A 63 5.43 -1.54 3.05
N LEU A 64 5.06 -2.62 2.36
CA LEU A 64 5.61 -3.15 1.10
C LEU A 64 7.07 -3.62 1.14
N GLY A 65 7.96 -2.88 1.79
CA GLY A 65 9.40 -3.16 1.91
C GLY A 65 10.19 -1.94 2.39
N GLY A 66 11.49 -2.09 2.61
CA GLY A 66 12.35 -1.03 3.15
C GLY A 66 12.46 -1.09 4.69
N TYR A 67 12.12 0.00 5.38
CA TYR A 67 12.38 0.14 6.82
C TYR A 67 11.62 -0.87 7.72
N ASN A 68 10.60 -1.54 7.20
CA ASN A 68 9.81 -2.53 7.92
C ASN A 68 10.42 -3.94 7.92
N ILE A 69 11.36 -4.24 7.01
CA ILE A 69 11.87 -5.61 6.79
C ILE A 69 12.65 -6.12 8.00
N GLN A 70 13.68 -5.38 8.41
CA GLN A 70 14.54 -5.81 9.51
C GLN A 70 13.75 -6.00 10.82
N PRO A 71 12.85 -5.10 11.23
CA PRO A 71 11.96 -5.36 12.36
C PRO A 71 11.15 -6.65 12.22
N LEU A 72 10.55 -6.93 11.07
CA LEU A 72 9.78 -8.16 10.86
C LEU A 72 10.64 -9.42 11.00
N ILE A 73 11.87 -9.40 10.52
CA ILE A 73 12.80 -10.54 10.65
C ILE A 73 13.17 -10.78 12.12
N GLU A 74 13.47 -9.71 12.87
CA GLU A 74 13.78 -9.80 14.30
C GLU A 74 12.61 -10.38 15.09
N LEU A 75 11.38 -9.98 14.75
CA LEU A 75 10.16 -10.46 15.39
C LEU A 75 9.86 -11.95 15.15
N LEU A 76 10.52 -12.62 14.19
CA LEU A 76 10.40 -14.08 14.00
C LEU A 76 10.88 -14.89 15.22
N SER A 77 11.63 -14.28 16.13
CA SER A 77 12.11 -14.93 17.36
C SER A 77 11.35 -14.50 18.63
N ASP A 78 10.32 -13.67 18.48
CA ASP A 78 9.47 -13.23 19.60
C ASP A 78 8.19 -14.07 19.65
N GLU A 79 8.04 -14.94 20.65
CA GLU A 79 6.91 -15.90 20.74
C GLU A 79 5.53 -15.25 20.65
N ALA A 80 5.37 -14.00 21.11
CA ALA A 80 4.07 -13.32 21.10
C ALA A 80 3.63 -12.92 19.70
N VAL A 81 4.58 -12.60 18.80
CA VAL A 81 4.28 -11.99 17.49
C VAL A 81 4.96 -12.70 16.30
N ALA A 82 5.76 -13.73 16.53
CA ALA A 82 6.51 -14.42 15.47
C ALA A 82 5.62 -15.01 14.37
N ALA A 83 4.45 -15.54 14.74
CA ALA A 83 3.47 -16.04 13.77
C ALA A 83 2.92 -14.90 12.89
N VAL A 84 2.67 -13.72 13.47
CA VAL A 84 2.20 -12.53 12.75
C VAL A 84 3.28 -12.01 11.81
N ALA A 85 4.53 -11.92 12.30
CA ALA A 85 5.67 -11.50 11.51
C ALA A 85 5.95 -12.45 10.34
N ALA A 86 5.85 -13.76 10.57
CA ALA A 86 5.96 -14.77 9.51
C ALA A 86 4.88 -14.58 8.45
N ASN A 87 3.62 -14.42 8.84
CA ASN A 87 2.51 -14.21 7.90
C ASN A 87 2.69 -12.94 7.06
N ALA A 88 3.27 -11.89 7.63
CA ALA A 88 3.65 -10.69 6.89
C ALA A 88 4.77 -11.00 5.87
N LEU A 89 5.90 -11.56 6.32
CA LEU A 89 7.06 -11.84 5.46
C LEU A 89 6.76 -12.79 4.31
N LYS A 90 5.87 -13.78 4.51
CA LYS A 90 5.40 -14.68 3.45
C LYS A 90 4.83 -13.95 2.22
N LYS A 91 4.26 -12.75 2.41
CA LYS A 91 3.66 -11.94 1.36
C LYS A 91 4.55 -10.78 0.90
N THR A 92 5.70 -10.58 1.53
CA THR A 92 6.63 -9.50 1.23
C THR A 92 7.55 -9.90 0.09
N LEU A 93 7.49 -9.15 -1.03
CA LEU A 93 8.30 -9.43 -2.22
C LEU A 93 9.64 -8.71 -2.21
N LEU A 94 9.70 -7.51 -1.60
CA LEU A 94 10.86 -6.63 -1.60
C LEU A 94 11.89 -7.04 -0.53
N MET A 95 12.24 -8.34 -0.50
CA MET A 95 13.18 -8.92 0.47
C MET A 95 14.64 -8.73 0.09
N PHE A 96 14.96 -8.67 -1.22
CA PHE A 96 16.33 -8.52 -1.73
C PHE A 96 17.37 -9.34 -0.92
N ASP A 97 18.45 -8.71 -0.44
CA ASP A 97 19.51 -9.38 0.32
C ASP A 97 19.05 -9.84 1.71
N GLN A 98 18.02 -9.21 2.30
CA GLN A 98 17.45 -9.64 3.59
C GLN A 98 16.76 -11.02 3.53
N PHE A 99 16.61 -11.59 2.33
CA PHE A 99 16.34 -13.02 2.19
C PHE A 99 17.37 -13.87 2.96
N HIS A 100 18.65 -13.50 2.93
CA HIS A 100 19.71 -14.23 3.59
C HIS A 100 19.59 -14.23 5.11
N ASP A 101 19.08 -13.13 5.70
CA ASP A 101 18.87 -13.04 7.15
C ASP A 101 17.77 -14.01 7.61
N VAL A 102 16.68 -14.12 6.84
CA VAL A 102 15.63 -15.12 7.09
C VAL A 102 16.19 -16.54 6.91
N LYS A 103 17.02 -16.75 5.89
CA LYS A 103 17.67 -18.04 5.65
C LYS A 103 18.58 -18.45 6.81
N GLU A 104 19.43 -17.54 7.28
CA GLU A 104 20.32 -17.79 8.40
C GLU A 104 19.54 -18.14 9.68
N LEU A 105 18.44 -17.43 9.93
CA LEU A 105 17.58 -17.70 11.08
C LEU A 105 16.90 -19.08 10.97
N ALA A 106 16.48 -19.47 9.77
CA ALA A 106 15.95 -20.81 9.49
C ALA A 106 17.01 -21.91 9.67
N ASP A 107 18.24 -21.69 9.20
CA ASP A 107 19.36 -22.62 9.36
C ASP A 107 19.71 -22.83 10.84
N LYS A 108 19.55 -21.78 11.68
CA LYS A 108 19.67 -21.84 13.15
C LYS A 108 18.49 -22.53 13.84
N GLY A 109 17.49 -22.99 13.10
CA GLY A 109 16.39 -23.80 13.62
C GLY A 109 15.09 -23.06 13.91
N ASN A 110 14.99 -21.75 13.63
CA ASN A 110 13.75 -21.00 13.83
C ASN A 110 12.62 -21.54 12.94
N VAL A 111 11.55 -22.03 13.56
CA VAL A 111 10.42 -22.67 12.86
C VAL A 111 9.63 -21.69 12.01
N HIS A 112 9.52 -20.43 12.43
CA HIS A 112 8.81 -19.40 11.69
C HIS A 112 9.59 -18.97 10.44
N ALA A 113 10.90 -18.80 10.55
CA ALA A 113 11.77 -18.51 9.41
C ALA A 113 11.73 -19.65 8.37
N LYS A 114 11.77 -20.92 8.81
CA LYS A 114 11.58 -22.08 7.92
C LYS A 114 10.24 -22.03 7.19
N ALA A 115 9.15 -21.70 7.91
CA ALA A 115 7.82 -21.58 7.31
C ALA A 115 7.72 -20.43 6.30
N VAL A 116 8.45 -19.33 6.52
CA VAL A 116 8.56 -18.22 5.55
C VAL A 116 9.26 -18.70 4.27
N LEU A 117 10.42 -19.35 4.38
CA LEU A 117 11.14 -19.89 3.22
C LEU A 117 10.30 -20.88 2.42
N GLN A 118 9.60 -21.79 3.11
CA GLN A 118 8.75 -22.78 2.46
C GLN A 118 7.62 -22.12 1.68
N SER A 119 6.94 -21.14 2.29
CA SER A 119 5.87 -20.36 1.64
C SER A 119 6.36 -19.61 0.40
N TRP A 120 7.57 -19.05 0.43
CA TRP A 120 8.19 -18.43 -0.75
C TRP A 120 8.50 -19.45 -1.85
N ALA A 121 9.03 -20.63 -1.47
CA ALA A 121 9.31 -21.72 -2.41
C ALA A 121 8.02 -22.27 -3.07
N ASP A 122 6.94 -22.36 -2.31
CA ASP A 122 5.61 -22.76 -2.78
C ASP A 122 4.86 -21.62 -3.51
N ALA A 123 5.51 -20.46 -3.65
CA ALA A 123 4.98 -19.26 -4.30
C ALA A 123 3.62 -18.80 -3.74
N GLU A 124 3.38 -18.95 -2.43
CA GLU A 124 2.10 -18.58 -1.81
C GLU A 124 1.78 -17.08 -1.97
N TRP A 125 2.80 -16.22 -2.09
CA TRP A 125 2.63 -14.79 -2.40
C TRP A 125 1.94 -14.55 -3.76
N PHE A 126 2.04 -15.51 -4.68
CA PHE A 126 1.42 -15.50 -6.00
C PHE A 126 0.13 -16.33 -6.01
N THR A 127 0.19 -17.59 -5.59
CA THR A 127 -0.91 -18.56 -5.71
C THR A 127 -2.09 -18.27 -4.79
N SER A 128 -1.90 -17.48 -3.72
CA SER A 128 -3.01 -17.02 -2.86
C SER A 128 -3.79 -15.84 -3.44
N ARG A 129 -3.32 -15.22 -4.53
CA ARG A 129 -4.01 -14.10 -5.18
C ARG A 129 -5.08 -14.62 -6.13
N PRO A 130 -6.21 -13.91 -6.30
CA PRO A 130 -7.21 -14.28 -7.29
C PRO A 130 -6.59 -14.37 -8.69
N GLU A 131 -6.93 -15.44 -9.43
CA GLU A 131 -6.58 -15.56 -10.84
C GLU A 131 -7.27 -14.47 -11.67
N VAL A 132 -6.69 -14.15 -12.84
CA VAL A 132 -7.35 -13.27 -13.81
C VAL A 132 -8.66 -13.94 -14.27
N PRO A 133 -9.81 -13.28 -14.17
CA PRO A 133 -11.08 -13.86 -14.63
C PRO A 133 -11.01 -14.24 -16.11
N GLN A 134 -11.60 -15.39 -16.48
CA GLN A 134 -11.66 -15.85 -17.88
C GLN A 134 -12.50 -14.93 -18.79
N SER A 135 -13.38 -14.11 -18.19
CA SER A 135 -14.18 -13.11 -18.88
C SER A 135 -14.31 -11.86 -18.00
N LEU A 136 -14.26 -10.69 -18.63
CA LEU A 136 -14.44 -9.39 -17.99
C LEU A 136 -15.52 -8.60 -18.73
N THR A 137 -16.61 -8.27 -18.05
CA THR A 137 -17.61 -7.33 -18.56
C THR A 137 -17.18 -5.91 -18.21
N ILE A 138 -17.07 -5.04 -19.21
CA ILE A 138 -16.58 -3.67 -19.07
C ILE A 138 -17.49 -2.66 -19.77
N THR A 139 -17.50 -1.41 -19.30
CA THR A 139 -18.11 -0.27 -20.00
C THR A 139 -17.06 0.44 -20.84
N VAL A 140 -17.33 0.64 -22.13
CA VAL A 140 -16.41 1.32 -23.04
C VAL A 140 -16.46 2.83 -22.84
N PHE A 141 -15.38 3.43 -22.34
CA PHE A 141 -15.10 4.85 -22.45
C PHE A 141 -14.30 5.11 -23.73
N LYS A 142 -14.98 5.51 -24.81
CA LYS A 142 -14.35 5.70 -26.13
C LYS A 142 -13.87 7.14 -26.30
N VAL A 143 -12.58 7.30 -26.59
CA VAL A 143 -12.00 8.53 -27.15
C VAL A 143 -11.79 8.29 -28.65
N THR A 144 -12.40 9.10 -29.51
CA THR A 144 -12.25 8.96 -30.97
C THR A 144 -11.00 9.67 -31.49
N GLY A 145 -10.39 9.12 -32.53
CA GLY A 145 -9.15 9.64 -33.11
C GLY A 145 -7.90 9.16 -32.34
N GLU A 146 -6.81 9.90 -32.46
CA GLU A 146 -5.56 9.65 -31.73
C GLU A 146 -5.65 10.20 -30.30
N THR A 147 -5.17 9.44 -29.32
CA THR A 147 -4.93 9.94 -27.96
C THR A 147 -3.43 10.03 -27.72
N ASN A 148 -2.92 11.26 -27.61
CA ASN A 148 -1.53 11.52 -27.23
C ASN A 148 -1.39 11.48 -25.70
N THR A 149 -0.21 11.20 -25.17
CA THR A 149 0.06 11.30 -23.73
C THR A 149 -0.15 12.71 -23.19
N ASP A 150 0.03 13.76 -24.00
CA ASP A 150 -0.26 15.15 -23.58
C ASP A 150 -1.76 15.40 -23.40
N ASP A 151 -2.63 14.63 -24.08
CA ASP A 151 -4.07 14.67 -23.82
C ASP A 151 -4.42 14.08 -22.43
N LEU A 152 -3.59 13.16 -21.93
CA LEU A 152 -3.81 12.46 -20.67
C LEU A 152 -3.08 13.10 -19.48
N SER A 153 -1.93 13.71 -19.73
CA SER A 153 -1.06 14.36 -18.76
C SER A 153 -0.44 15.61 -19.42
N PRO A 154 -1.19 16.72 -19.50
CA PRO A 154 -0.75 17.90 -20.24
C PRO A 154 0.52 18.52 -19.66
N ALA A 155 1.41 18.99 -20.55
CA ALA A 155 2.67 19.62 -20.15
C ALA A 155 2.52 20.81 -19.17
N PRO A 156 1.51 21.71 -19.27
CA PRO A 156 1.32 22.81 -18.31
C PRO A 156 1.06 22.35 -16.87
N ASP A 157 0.58 21.12 -16.68
CA ASP A 157 0.24 20.54 -15.38
C ASP A 157 1.36 19.61 -14.86
N ALA A 158 2.56 19.64 -15.47
CA ALA A 158 3.65 18.76 -15.09
C ALA A 158 4.07 18.89 -13.62
N THR A 159 3.85 20.05 -13.00
CA THR A 159 4.16 20.31 -11.58
C THR A 159 3.27 19.53 -10.61
N THR A 160 2.07 19.09 -11.04
CA THR A 160 1.15 18.32 -10.18
C THR A 160 1.34 16.81 -10.31
N ARG A 161 2.16 16.32 -11.27
CA ARG A 161 2.37 14.87 -11.52
C ARG A 161 2.67 14.01 -10.28
N PRO A 162 3.45 14.47 -9.29
CA PRO A 162 3.69 13.68 -8.08
C PRO A 162 2.44 13.46 -7.22
N ASP A 163 1.45 14.37 -7.31
CA ASP A 163 0.15 14.25 -6.66
C ASP A 163 -0.86 13.62 -7.64
N ILE A 164 -0.96 12.29 -7.61
CA ILE A 164 -1.77 11.51 -8.56
C ILE A 164 -3.25 11.96 -8.57
N PRO A 165 -3.95 12.09 -7.43
CA PRO A 165 -5.33 12.58 -7.43
C PRO A 165 -5.50 13.98 -8.01
N MET A 166 -4.60 14.91 -7.69
CA MET A 166 -4.64 16.27 -8.23
C MET A 166 -4.36 16.30 -9.73
N HIS A 167 -3.32 15.59 -10.19
CA HIS A 167 -2.94 15.57 -11.60
C HIS A 167 -4.00 14.91 -12.48
N ALA A 168 -4.68 13.86 -11.98
CA ALA A 168 -5.75 13.19 -12.71
C ALA A 168 -6.89 14.13 -13.12
N LEU A 169 -7.08 15.26 -12.42
CA LEU A 169 -8.08 16.26 -12.79
C LEU A 169 -7.78 16.93 -14.14
N ALA A 170 -6.53 16.92 -14.61
CA ALA A 170 -6.12 17.52 -15.88
C ALA A 170 -6.29 16.58 -17.10
N MET A 171 -6.53 15.28 -16.88
CA MET A 171 -6.70 14.29 -17.95
C MET A 171 -7.88 14.68 -18.86
N LEU A 172 -7.64 14.84 -20.16
CA LEU A 172 -8.65 15.23 -21.15
C LEU A 172 -9.36 16.56 -20.83
N LYS A 173 -8.64 17.53 -20.23
CA LYS A 173 -9.20 18.85 -19.88
C LYS A 173 -9.47 19.76 -21.08
N ASN A 174 -8.84 19.51 -22.23
CA ASN A 174 -9.10 20.25 -23.46
C ASN A 174 -10.20 19.54 -24.27
N ALA A 175 -11.27 20.25 -24.61
CA ALA A 175 -12.40 19.70 -25.32
C ALA A 175 -12.01 19.05 -26.66
N ARG A 176 -12.64 17.90 -26.98
CA ARG A 176 -12.45 17.17 -28.24
C ARG A 176 -13.71 16.39 -28.62
N PRO A 177 -13.87 15.94 -29.87
CA PRO A 177 -15.06 15.21 -30.29
C PRO A 177 -15.38 14.02 -29.35
N GLY A 178 -16.60 14.00 -28.82
CA GLY A 178 -17.07 12.96 -27.91
C GLY A 178 -16.65 13.13 -26.44
N ILE A 179 -15.85 14.14 -26.09
CA ILE A 179 -15.37 14.39 -24.73
C ILE A 179 -15.65 15.84 -24.33
N THR A 180 -16.45 16.01 -23.29
CA THR A 180 -16.77 17.32 -22.72
C THR A 180 -16.13 17.44 -21.33
N PRO A 181 -15.08 18.26 -21.15
CA PRO A 181 -14.48 18.52 -19.84
C PRO A 181 -15.48 19.23 -18.92
N GLU A 182 -15.27 19.13 -17.61
CA GLU A 182 -16.05 19.90 -16.63
C GLU A 182 -15.70 21.40 -16.68
N GLU A 183 -14.43 21.72 -16.89
CA GLU A 183 -13.94 23.07 -17.14
C GLU A 183 -12.89 23.03 -18.26
N ASP A 184 -13.22 23.58 -19.42
CA ASP A 184 -12.33 23.53 -20.58
C ASP A 184 -10.97 24.17 -20.30
N GLY A 185 -9.89 23.45 -20.62
CA GLY A 185 -8.51 23.82 -20.33
C GLY A 185 -8.07 23.65 -18.86
N LYS A 186 -8.95 23.24 -17.96
CA LYS A 186 -8.67 23.17 -16.50
C LYS A 186 -8.99 21.83 -15.85
N ARG A 187 -10.16 21.25 -16.15
CA ARG A 187 -10.66 20.05 -15.48
C ARG A 187 -11.33 19.10 -16.46
N GLY A 188 -10.82 17.87 -16.52
CA GLY A 188 -11.32 16.79 -17.36
C GLY A 188 -12.75 16.32 -17.05
N PRO A 189 -13.23 15.29 -17.76
CA PRO A 189 -14.61 14.79 -17.70
C PRO A 189 -14.83 13.81 -16.51
N VAL A 190 -14.43 14.18 -15.29
CA VAL A 190 -14.42 13.27 -14.12
C VAL A 190 -15.81 12.72 -13.82
N LYS A 191 -16.82 13.58 -13.70
CA LYS A 191 -18.22 13.20 -13.47
C LYS A 191 -18.78 12.29 -14.57
N PHE A 192 -18.39 12.54 -15.82
CA PHE A 192 -18.83 11.67 -16.92
C PHE A 192 -18.23 10.27 -16.77
N ILE A 193 -16.93 10.16 -16.49
CA ILE A 193 -16.26 8.88 -16.23
C ILE A 193 -16.88 8.17 -15.02
N GLU A 194 -17.19 8.90 -13.94
CA GLU A 194 -17.87 8.35 -12.77
C GLU A 194 -19.27 7.81 -13.12
N SER A 195 -20.05 8.55 -13.91
CA SER A 195 -21.37 8.11 -14.37
C SER A 195 -21.34 6.84 -15.23
N LEU A 196 -20.21 6.52 -15.86
CA LEU A 196 -20.05 5.27 -16.62
C LEU A 196 -19.85 4.06 -15.70
N LYS A 197 -19.32 4.27 -14.48
CA LYS A 197 -19.17 3.21 -13.48
C LYS A 197 -20.53 2.75 -12.94
N GLU A 198 -21.48 3.68 -12.83
CA GLU A 198 -22.86 3.42 -12.38
C GLU A 198 -23.66 2.54 -13.36
N ARG A 199 -23.23 2.48 -14.64
CA ARG A 199 -23.92 1.70 -15.68
C ARG A 199 -23.61 0.21 -15.62
N VAL A 200 -22.59 -0.19 -14.84
CA VAL A 200 -22.31 -1.59 -14.56
C VAL A 200 -23.08 -1.97 -13.31
N THR A 201 -24.27 -2.57 -13.49
CA THR A 201 -24.93 -3.32 -12.43
C THR A 201 -24.29 -4.70 -12.39
N TRP A 202 -23.71 -5.05 -11.25
CA TRP A 202 -23.12 -6.37 -10.97
C TRP A 202 -24.19 -7.37 -10.56
#